data_AF-A0A3N1QDY3-F1
#
_entry.id   AF-A0A3N1QDY3-F1
#
_cell.length_a   1.000
_cell.length_b   1.000
_cell.length_c   1.000
_cell.angle_alpha   90.00
_cell.angle_beta   90.00
_cell.angle_gamma   90.00
#
_symmetry.space_group_name_H-M   'P 1'
#
loop_
_entity.id
_entity.type
_entity.pdbx_description
1 polymer ?
#
loop_
_entity_poly.entity_id
_entity_poly.type
_entity_poly.pdbx_seq_one_letter_code
_entity_poly.pdbx_strand_id
1 'polypeptide(L)'
;MTNVPRNADNFCYRHPDRQSFILCQRCGRTICTQCQTPAAVGVHCPECVREQRGSMPRVKPRVVTRMNGLASSGGPVVTYGLMALAGVGFLIGLVPGGFNLLGFNGALALSQPWRIVTGIFVYSGIFAIIQLAFNVYMLWAFGSMIERELGRARFIALYVLGALGGELASSIFIPGYIVPIVGSAMFGLFGAFYVILRSRGQQANQILVLIALNIVIGLVLGSPWQMYIGAAAIGALSALIFTRTQHRSQLNAQRGLTIGLGVALIVIILLRSATLTGAIG
;
A
#
# COMPACT_ATOMS: atom_id res chain seq x y z
N MET A 1 -9.36 -26.05 48.60
CA MET A 1 -8.81 -26.60 47.34
C MET A 1 -7.49 -27.26 47.71
N THR A 2 -7.25 -28.57 47.65
CA THR A 2 -7.94 -29.68 46.98
C THR A 2 -7.50 -30.99 47.67
N ASN A 3 -8.46 -31.83 48.04
CA ASN A 3 -8.23 -33.23 48.36
C ASN A 3 -7.73 -33.94 47.10
N VAL A 4 -6.43 -34.17 46.99
CA VAL A 4 -5.87 -35.08 45.98
C VAL A 4 -5.95 -36.49 46.56
N PRO A 5 -6.65 -37.44 45.91
CA PRO A 5 -6.74 -38.81 46.39
C PRO A 5 -5.33 -39.43 46.43
N ARG A 6 -4.86 -39.81 47.63
CA ARG A 6 -3.53 -40.42 47.88
C ARG A 6 -3.54 -41.94 47.67
N ASN A 7 -4.11 -42.43 46.59
CA ASN A 7 -3.93 -43.83 46.21
C ASN A 7 -3.99 -43.98 44.69
N ALA A 8 -2.80 -44.08 44.11
CA ALA A 8 -2.59 -44.85 42.89
C ALA A 8 -1.57 -45.89 43.31
N ASP A 9 -1.87 -47.17 43.09
CA ASP A 9 -0.98 -48.29 43.37
C ASP A 9 0.45 -47.93 42.98
N ASN A 10 1.44 -48.39 43.73
CA ASN A 10 2.87 -48.03 43.58
C ASN A 10 3.45 -48.44 42.21
N PHE A 11 2.66 -48.56 41.16
CA PHE A 11 2.99 -48.91 39.80
C PHE A 11 2.73 -47.75 38.86
N CYS A 12 3.43 -47.73 37.73
CA CYS A 12 3.22 -46.69 36.73
C CYS A 12 1.87 -46.86 36.02
N TYR A 13 1.09 -45.78 35.91
CA TYR A 13 -0.21 -45.80 35.19
C TYR A 13 -0.14 -46.29 33.72
N ARG A 14 1.05 -46.27 33.09
CA ARG A 14 1.32 -46.79 31.72
C ARG A 14 1.99 -48.15 31.70
N HIS A 15 2.69 -48.51 32.77
CA HIS A 15 3.42 -49.78 32.89
C HIS A 15 3.05 -50.42 34.23
N PRO A 16 1.95 -51.19 34.27
CA PRO A 16 1.44 -51.82 35.49
C PRO A 16 2.46 -52.75 36.16
N ASP A 17 3.38 -53.32 35.38
CA ASP A 17 4.38 -54.28 35.88
C ASP A 17 5.59 -53.61 36.58
N ARG A 18 5.62 -52.28 36.64
CA ARG A 18 6.78 -51.52 37.15
C ARG A 18 6.44 -50.66 38.34
N GLN A 19 7.03 -51.02 39.47
CA GLN A 19 6.88 -50.25 40.71
C GLN A 19 7.59 -48.89 40.60
N SER A 20 6.90 -47.81 40.96
CA SER A 20 7.44 -46.45 41.02
C SER A 20 6.69 -45.59 42.04
N PHE A 21 7.45 -44.76 42.75
CA PHE A 21 6.94 -43.82 43.76
C PHE A 21 6.96 -42.36 43.30
N ILE A 22 7.27 -42.13 42.02
CA ILE A 22 7.38 -40.79 41.46
C ILE A 22 5.99 -40.32 41.03
N LEU A 23 5.56 -39.17 41.57
CA LEU A 23 4.25 -38.60 41.30
C LEU A 23 4.37 -37.39 40.36
N CYS A 24 3.49 -37.33 39.37
CA CYS A 24 3.36 -36.15 38.53
C CYS A 24 2.89 -34.95 39.36
N GLN A 25 3.66 -33.87 39.38
CA GLN A 25 3.34 -32.65 40.15
C GLN A 25 2.05 -31.93 39.70
N ARG A 26 1.55 -32.24 38.50
CA ARG A 26 0.37 -31.58 37.92
C ARG A 26 -0.93 -32.35 38.12
N CYS A 27 -0.90 -33.68 37.99
CA CYS A 27 -2.10 -34.52 38.04
C CYS A 27 -2.07 -35.60 39.13
N GLY A 28 -0.94 -35.77 39.85
CA GLY A 28 -0.81 -36.71 40.96
C GLY A 28 -0.67 -38.19 40.57
N ARG A 29 -0.59 -38.54 39.28
CA ARG A 29 -0.42 -39.93 38.83
C ARG A 29 1.01 -40.46 39.08
N THR A 30 1.14 -41.74 39.42
CA THR A 30 2.40 -42.47 39.57
C THR A 30 3.04 -42.78 38.21
N ILE A 31 4.29 -42.38 37.99
CA ILE A 31 5.01 -42.51 36.71
C ILE A 31 6.38 -43.16 36.90
N CYS A 32 6.80 -44.08 36.02
CA CYS A 32 8.14 -44.65 36.10
C CYS A 32 9.21 -43.68 35.55
N THR A 33 10.48 -43.94 35.88
CA THR A 33 11.64 -43.13 35.43
C THR A 33 11.80 -43.04 33.91
N GLN A 34 11.25 -43.99 33.14
CA GLN A 34 11.23 -43.93 31.68
C GLN A 34 10.10 -43.07 31.10
N CYS A 35 9.02 -42.86 31.85
CA CYS A 35 7.88 -42.05 31.42
C CYS A 35 7.93 -40.62 31.93
N GLN A 36 8.83 -40.30 32.86
CA GLN A 36 8.96 -38.95 33.40
C GLN A 36 9.49 -37.98 32.33
N THR A 37 8.90 -36.79 32.26
CA THR A 37 9.47 -35.66 31.54
C THR A 37 9.98 -34.66 32.57
N PRO A 38 11.28 -34.29 32.55
CA PRO A 38 11.83 -33.32 33.48
C PRO A 38 11.17 -31.96 33.25
N ALA A 39 10.77 -31.29 34.33
CA ALA A 39 10.17 -29.97 34.32
C ALA A 39 10.98 -29.01 35.19
N ALA A 40 10.73 -27.70 35.06
CA ALA A 40 11.40 -26.69 35.88
C ALA A 40 11.17 -26.89 37.38
N VAL A 41 10.03 -27.49 37.76
CA VAL A 41 9.74 -27.91 39.14
C VAL A 41 9.24 -29.36 39.11
N GLY A 42 10.11 -30.29 39.50
CA GLY A 42 9.80 -31.72 39.59
C GLY A 42 9.61 -32.39 38.22
N VAL A 43 8.62 -33.27 38.14
CA VAL A 43 8.39 -34.12 36.96
C VAL A 43 6.94 -34.09 36.50
N HIS A 44 6.75 -34.21 35.20
CA HIS A 44 5.44 -34.25 34.56
C HIS A 44 5.24 -35.53 33.77
N CYS A 45 3.98 -35.99 33.70
CA CYS A 45 3.61 -37.14 32.88
C CYS A 45 3.44 -36.73 31.40
N PRO A 46 3.58 -37.68 30.46
CA PRO A 46 3.45 -37.42 29.03
C PRO A 46 2.12 -36.79 28.61
N GLU A 47 1.00 -37.12 29.26
CA GLU A 47 -0.32 -36.55 28.95
C GLU A 47 -0.39 -35.07 29.36
N CYS A 48 0.09 -34.72 30.56
CA CYS A 48 0.15 -33.32 31.00
C CYS A 48 1.07 -32.48 30.11
N VAL A 49 2.16 -33.06 29.59
CA VAL A 49 3.06 -32.39 28.64
C VAL A 49 2.40 -32.24 27.26
N ARG A 50 1.67 -33.26 26.77
CA ARG A 50 0.91 -33.17 25.52
C ARG A 50 -0.19 -32.12 25.58
N GLU A 51 -0.91 -32.07 26.69
CA GLU A 51 -1.95 -31.06 26.94
C GLU A 51 -1.34 -29.66 26.99
N GLN A 52 -0.18 -29.49 27.63
CA GLN A 52 0.56 -28.24 27.62
C GLN A 52 1.01 -27.82 26.21
N ARG A 53 1.54 -28.77 25.41
CA ARG A 53 1.94 -28.52 24.02
C ARG A 53 0.74 -28.15 23.14
N GLY A 54 -0.44 -28.70 23.43
CA GLY A 54 -1.70 -28.33 22.77
C GLY A 54 -2.18 -26.93 23.12
N SER A 55 -1.93 -26.48 24.36
CA SER A 55 -2.28 -25.13 24.83
C SER A 55 -1.24 -24.04 24.52
N MET A 56 -0.05 -24.41 24.03
CA MET A 56 0.96 -23.44 23.63
C MET A 56 0.52 -22.73 22.35
N PRO A 57 0.46 -21.38 22.33
CA PRO A 57 0.16 -20.65 21.11
C PRO A 57 1.17 -21.03 20.02
N ARG A 58 0.68 -21.53 18.88
CA ARG A 58 1.53 -21.75 17.69
C ARG A 58 2.06 -20.39 17.25
N VAL A 59 3.31 -20.09 17.59
CA VAL A 59 4.00 -18.88 17.16
C VAL A 59 4.25 -19.00 15.66
N LYS A 60 3.33 -18.46 14.86
CA LYS A 60 3.56 -18.26 13.42
C LYS A 60 4.74 -17.29 13.25
N PRO A 61 5.59 -17.46 12.22
CA PRO A 61 6.73 -16.60 11.99
C PRO A 61 6.32 -15.12 11.98
N ARG A 62 7.06 -14.30 12.74
CA ARG A 62 6.75 -12.89 13.05
C ARG A 62 6.44 -12.03 11.81
N VAL A 63 7.03 -12.34 10.67
CA VAL A 63 6.82 -11.62 9.40
C VAL A 63 5.37 -11.78 8.90
N VAL A 64 4.83 -13.01 8.92
CA VAL A 64 3.48 -13.31 8.42
C VAL A 64 2.40 -12.72 9.35
N THR A 65 2.65 -12.72 10.65
CA THR A 65 1.73 -12.13 11.65
C THR A 65 1.69 -10.60 11.56
N ARG A 66 2.80 -9.92 11.21
CA ARG A 66 2.84 -8.46 11.04
C ARG A 66 2.11 -8.01 9.78
N MET A 67 2.29 -8.71 8.66
CA MET A 67 1.60 -8.41 7.40
C MET A 67 0.09 -8.60 7.51
N ASN A 68 -0.36 -9.70 8.12
CA ASN A 68 -1.79 -9.94 8.36
C ASN A 68 -2.37 -9.00 9.43
N GLY A 69 -1.56 -8.61 10.43
CA GLY A 69 -1.91 -7.59 11.41
C GLY A 69 -2.15 -6.22 10.75
N LEU A 70 -1.22 -5.76 9.91
CA LEU A 70 -1.35 -4.50 9.14
C LEU A 70 -2.56 -4.50 8.19
N ALA A 71 -2.87 -5.63 7.57
CA ALA A 71 -4.06 -5.79 6.73
C ALA A 71 -5.38 -5.77 7.53
N SER A 72 -5.37 -6.33 8.74
CA SER A 72 -6.52 -6.44 9.65
C SER A 72 -6.70 -5.25 10.61
N SER A 73 -5.69 -4.39 10.80
CA SER A 73 -5.66 -3.35 11.85
C SER A 73 -5.63 -1.91 11.32
N GLY A 74 -6.14 -1.64 10.12
CA GLY A 74 -6.18 -0.27 9.57
C GLY A 74 -4.82 0.27 9.08
N GLY A 75 -3.87 -0.62 8.75
CA GLY A 75 -2.64 -0.22 8.08
C GLY A 75 -2.89 0.31 6.65
N PRO A 76 -1.94 1.08 6.09
CA PRO A 76 -2.05 1.71 4.77
C PRO A 76 -1.79 0.69 3.64
N VAL A 77 -2.69 -0.27 3.49
CA VAL A 77 -2.57 -1.40 2.55
C VAL A 77 -2.47 -0.93 1.10
N VAL A 78 -3.25 0.09 0.72
CA VAL A 78 -3.22 0.62 -0.64
C VAL A 78 -1.88 1.28 -0.93
N THR A 79 -1.35 2.05 0.02
CA THR A 79 -0.04 2.68 -0.10
C THR A 79 1.03 1.65 -0.40
N TYR A 80 1.08 0.55 0.36
CA TYR A 80 2.02 -0.54 0.10
C TYR A 80 1.77 -1.24 -1.24
N GLY A 81 0.51 -1.43 -1.63
CA GLY A 81 0.15 -1.98 -2.95
C GLY A 81 0.66 -1.10 -4.10
N LEU A 82 0.48 0.22 -4.00
CA LEU A 82 0.98 1.18 -4.99
C LEU A 82 2.52 1.23 -5.03
N MET A 83 3.19 1.13 -3.87
CA MET A 83 4.66 1.01 -3.81
C MET A 83 5.14 -0.26 -4.52
N ALA A 84 4.46 -1.39 -4.31
CA ALA A 84 4.78 -2.65 -4.97
C ALA A 84 4.56 -2.55 -6.50
N LEU A 85 3.45 -1.93 -6.94
CA LEU A 85 3.17 -1.69 -8.35
C LEU A 85 4.23 -0.79 -9.01
N ALA A 86 4.68 0.27 -8.31
CA ALA A 86 5.78 1.11 -8.78
C ALA A 86 7.08 0.32 -8.91
N GLY A 87 7.39 -0.57 -7.95
CA GLY A 87 8.53 -1.48 -8.03
C GLY A 87 8.44 -2.45 -9.22
N VAL A 88 7.27 -3.04 -9.47
CA VAL A 88 7.03 -3.91 -10.63
C VAL A 88 7.18 -3.14 -11.94
N GLY A 89 6.61 -1.94 -12.04
CA GLY A 89 6.73 -1.11 -13.23
C GLY A 89 8.16 -0.65 -13.50
N PHE A 90 8.97 -0.42 -12.46
CA PHE A 90 10.42 -0.22 -12.60
C PHE A 90 11.10 -1.46 -13.18
N LEU A 91 10.81 -2.66 -12.66
CA LEU A 91 11.39 -3.91 -13.19
C LEU A 91 11.02 -4.14 -14.66
N ILE A 92 9.77 -3.85 -15.06
CA ILE A 92 9.35 -3.92 -16.46
C ILE A 92 10.08 -2.88 -17.32
N GLY A 93 10.31 -1.69 -16.78
CA GLY A 93 11.09 -0.63 -17.44
C GLY A 93 12.54 -1.03 -17.73
N LEU A 94 13.12 -1.96 -16.96
CA LEU A 94 14.46 -2.52 -17.22
C LEU A 94 14.50 -3.50 -18.40
N VAL A 95 13.37 -4.11 -18.74
CA VAL A 95 13.29 -5.03 -19.89
C VAL A 95 13.39 -4.22 -21.18
N PRO A 96 14.25 -4.62 -22.15
CA PRO A 96 14.34 -3.94 -23.44
C PRO A 96 12.97 -3.79 -24.11
N GLY A 97 12.58 -2.55 -24.42
CA GLY A 97 11.28 -2.24 -25.02
C GLY A 97 10.09 -2.18 -24.05
N GLY A 98 10.23 -2.65 -22.80
CA GLY A 98 9.16 -2.64 -21.79
C GLY A 98 8.66 -1.23 -21.47
N PHE A 99 9.59 -0.26 -21.33
CA PHE A 99 9.24 1.15 -21.18
C PHE A 99 8.45 1.70 -22.37
N ASN A 100 8.88 1.40 -23.60
CA ASN A 100 8.22 1.89 -24.80
C ASN A 100 6.84 1.27 -25.01
N LEU A 101 6.55 0.09 -24.44
CA LEU A 101 5.24 -0.57 -24.53
C LEU A 101 4.23 0.02 -23.55
N LEU A 102 4.66 0.38 -22.34
CA LEU A 102 3.78 0.74 -21.24
C LEU A 102 3.79 2.23 -20.89
N GLY A 103 4.84 2.96 -21.25
CA GLY A 103 4.99 4.39 -20.97
C GLY A 103 3.91 5.23 -21.63
N PHE A 104 3.49 6.29 -20.95
CA PHE A 104 2.45 7.18 -21.47
C PHE A 104 2.95 7.93 -22.70
N ASN A 105 2.13 7.94 -23.75
CA ASN A 105 2.32 8.75 -24.94
C ASN A 105 0.97 9.33 -25.34
N GLY A 106 0.86 10.66 -25.33
CA GLY A 106 -0.40 11.36 -25.59
C GLY A 106 -0.93 11.14 -27.01
N ALA A 107 -0.05 10.99 -28.00
CA ALA A 107 -0.46 10.72 -29.37
C ALA A 107 -1.03 9.31 -29.56
N LEU A 108 -0.52 8.32 -28.82
CA LEU A 108 -0.93 6.91 -28.93
C LEU A 108 -2.07 6.51 -27.98
N ALA A 109 -2.57 7.42 -27.14
CA ALA A 109 -3.56 7.07 -26.12
C ALA A 109 -4.88 6.52 -26.71
N LEU A 110 -5.28 6.93 -27.92
CA LEU A 110 -6.47 6.42 -28.60
C LEU A 110 -6.29 4.98 -29.10
N SER A 111 -5.15 4.67 -29.72
CA SER A 111 -4.87 3.34 -30.27
C SER A 111 -4.37 2.35 -29.22
N GLN A 112 -3.76 2.86 -28.15
CA GLN A 112 -3.15 2.08 -27.07
C GLN A 112 -3.60 2.61 -25.70
N PRO A 113 -4.90 2.47 -25.36
CA PRO A 113 -5.50 3.11 -24.18
C PRO A 113 -4.97 2.60 -22.84
N TRP A 114 -4.38 1.40 -22.80
CA TRP A 114 -3.74 0.89 -21.59
C TRP A 114 -2.62 1.80 -21.08
N ARG A 115 -1.97 2.57 -21.96
CA ARG A 115 -0.88 3.50 -21.61
C ARG A 115 -1.30 4.59 -20.63
N ILE A 116 -2.59 4.93 -20.59
CA ILE A 116 -3.18 5.89 -19.64
C ILE A 116 -3.12 5.37 -18.19
N VAL A 117 -3.06 4.05 -18.01
CA VAL A 117 -3.01 3.44 -16.68
C VAL A 117 -1.63 2.87 -16.40
N THR A 118 -1.01 2.21 -17.38
CA THR A 118 0.30 1.60 -17.20
C THR A 118 1.40 2.65 -17.11
N GLY A 119 1.24 3.79 -17.78
CA GLY A 119 2.17 4.91 -17.74
C GLY A 119 2.38 5.49 -16.34
N ILE A 120 1.43 5.25 -15.43
CA ILE A 120 1.48 5.66 -14.02
C ILE A 120 2.54 4.90 -13.21
N PHE A 121 3.10 3.78 -13.70
CA PHE A 121 3.99 2.92 -12.89
C PHE A 121 5.38 2.66 -13.50
N VAL A 122 5.62 3.06 -14.74
CA VAL A 122 6.80 2.63 -15.51
C VAL A 122 7.92 3.66 -15.49
N TYR A 123 9.08 3.29 -14.96
CA TYR A 123 10.25 4.17 -14.85
C TYR A 123 11.27 3.88 -15.97
N SER A 124 11.95 4.92 -16.46
CA SER A 124 13.12 4.74 -17.33
C SER A 124 14.17 5.85 -17.14
N GLY A 125 15.39 5.58 -17.59
CA GLY A 125 16.52 6.51 -17.55
C GLY A 125 17.55 6.25 -16.45
N ILE A 126 18.68 6.94 -16.54
CA ILE A 126 19.85 6.79 -15.64
C ILE A 126 19.47 7.03 -14.16
N PHE A 127 18.51 7.92 -13.92
CA PHE A 127 18.07 8.29 -12.57
C PHE A 127 16.82 7.52 -12.10
N ALA A 128 16.38 6.48 -12.82
CA ALA A 128 15.14 5.76 -12.52
C ALA A 128 15.09 5.19 -11.08
N ILE A 129 16.21 4.66 -10.57
CA ILE A 129 16.30 4.11 -9.21
C ILE A 129 16.09 5.21 -8.16
N ILE A 130 16.72 6.37 -8.34
CA ILE A 130 16.62 7.51 -7.42
C ILE A 130 15.19 8.07 -7.44
N GLN A 131 14.60 8.19 -8.63
CA GLN A 131 13.22 8.63 -8.79
C GLN A 131 12.21 7.64 -8.17
N LEU A 132 12.41 6.34 -8.36
CA LEU A 132 11.59 5.32 -7.71
C LEU A 132 11.72 5.42 -6.18
N ALA A 133 12.94 5.46 -5.66
CA ALA A 133 13.19 5.54 -4.22
C ALA A 133 12.51 6.77 -3.60
N PHE A 134 12.65 7.93 -4.26
CA PHE A 134 12.00 9.16 -3.83
C PHE A 134 10.47 9.06 -3.86
N ASN A 135 9.88 8.56 -4.95
CA ASN A 135 8.43 8.41 -5.06
C ASN A 135 7.87 7.40 -4.05
N VAL A 136 8.54 6.28 -3.85
CA VAL A 136 8.16 5.25 -2.88
C VAL A 136 8.24 5.80 -1.46
N TYR A 137 9.30 6.57 -1.14
CA TYR A 137 9.41 7.26 0.15
C TYR A 137 8.28 8.27 0.37
N MET A 138 7.99 9.11 -0.62
CA MET A 138 6.93 10.11 -0.52
C MET A 138 5.54 9.48 -0.45
N LEU A 139 5.31 8.40 -1.20
CA LEU A 139 4.08 7.63 -1.14
C LEU A 139 3.93 6.98 0.25
N TRP A 140 4.99 6.44 0.84
CA TRP A 140 4.95 5.94 2.20
C TRP A 140 4.65 7.06 3.22
N ALA A 141 5.34 8.20 3.14
CA ALA A 141 5.20 9.30 4.09
C ALA A 141 3.81 9.96 4.01
N PHE A 142 3.42 10.44 2.82
CA PHE A 142 2.18 11.17 2.61
C PHE A 142 1.01 10.26 2.30
N GLY A 143 1.21 9.24 1.46
CA GLY A 143 0.15 8.32 1.08
C GLY A 143 -0.41 7.55 2.27
N SER A 144 0.45 7.10 3.19
CA SER A 144 -0.03 6.41 4.39
C SER A 144 -0.81 7.30 5.35
N MET A 145 -0.53 8.61 5.39
CA MET A 145 -1.28 9.58 6.18
C MET A 145 -2.65 9.84 5.53
N ILE A 146 -2.65 10.11 4.22
CA ILE A 146 -3.86 10.38 3.43
C ILE A 146 -4.79 9.17 3.41
N GLU A 147 -4.27 7.95 3.27
CA GLU A 147 -5.06 6.70 3.27
C GLU A 147 -5.77 6.47 4.61
N ARG A 148 -5.11 6.76 5.73
CA ARG A 148 -5.71 6.63 7.06
C ARG A 148 -6.82 7.65 7.30
N GLU A 149 -6.63 8.85 6.79
CA GLU A 149 -7.58 9.98 6.94
C GLU A 149 -8.81 9.84 6.03
N LEU A 150 -8.62 9.53 4.75
CA LEU A 150 -9.69 9.49 3.75
C LEU A 150 -10.32 8.10 3.58
N GLY A 151 -9.60 7.06 4.00
CA GLY A 151 -9.91 5.67 3.71
C GLY A 151 -9.43 5.23 2.33
N ARG A 152 -9.35 3.90 2.17
CA ARG A 152 -8.75 3.22 1.01
C ARG A 152 -9.31 3.67 -0.34
N ALA A 153 -10.64 3.69 -0.49
CA ALA A 153 -11.29 3.99 -1.78
C ALA A 153 -11.02 5.42 -2.26
N ARG A 154 -11.12 6.41 -1.35
CA ARG A 154 -10.87 7.82 -1.69
C ARG A 154 -9.40 8.07 -1.99
N PHE A 155 -8.50 7.39 -1.27
CA PHE A 155 -7.08 7.47 -1.55
C PHE A 155 -6.72 6.90 -2.93
N ILE A 156 -7.27 5.75 -3.32
CA ILE A 156 -7.09 5.19 -4.68
C ILE A 156 -7.57 6.19 -5.73
N ALA A 157 -8.80 6.71 -5.57
CA ALA A 157 -9.36 7.68 -6.52
C ALA A 157 -8.49 8.93 -6.65
N LEU A 158 -8.01 9.48 -5.53
CA LEU A 158 -7.14 10.64 -5.51
C LEU A 158 -5.81 10.37 -6.22
N TYR A 159 -5.17 9.24 -5.93
CA TYR A 159 -3.91 8.85 -6.55
C TYR A 159 -4.05 8.71 -8.08
N VAL A 160 -5.08 8.00 -8.54
CA VAL A 160 -5.35 7.78 -9.96
C VAL A 160 -5.71 9.10 -10.66
N LEU A 161 -6.60 9.90 -10.09
CA LEU A 161 -6.98 11.19 -10.67
C LEU A 161 -5.79 12.16 -10.74
N GLY A 162 -4.97 12.21 -9.69
CA GLY A 162 -3.73 12.98 -9.70
C GLY A 162 -2.79 12.54 -10.82
N ALA A 163 -2.59 11.23 -11.00
CA ALA A 163 -1.78 10.69 -12.08
C ALA A 163 -2.33 11.07 -13.47
N LEU A 164 -3.64 10.92 -13.68
CA LEU A 164 -4.34 11.32 -14.91
C LEU A 164 -4.21 12.82 -15.20
N GLY A 165 -4.18 13.67 -14.16
CA GLY A 165 -3.91 15.09 -14.33
C GLY A 165 -2.53 15.37 -14.91
N GLY A 166 -1.53 14.58 -14.53
CA GLY A 166 -0.19 14.66 -15.13
C GLY A 166 -0.16 14.18 -16.58
N GLU A 167 -0.84 13.07 -16.87
CA GLU A 167 -0.96 12.55 -18.24
C GLU A 167 -1.71 13.51 -19.17
N LEU A 168 -2.78 14.12 -18.68
CA LEU A 168 -3.50 15.16 -19.40
C LEU A 168 -2.56 16.32 -19.75
N ALA A 169 -1.82 16.85 -18.78
CA ALA A 169 -0.85 17.92 -19.04
C ALA A 169 0.23 17.49 -20.04
N SER A 170 0.73 16.26 -19.94
CA SER A 170 1.66 15.69 -20.93
C SER A 170 1.05 15.66 -22.33
N SER A 171 -0.21 15.23 -22.48
CA SER A 171 -0.90 15.16 -23.78
C SER A 171 -1.13 16.54 -24.42
N ILE A 172 -1.19 17.59 -23.61
CA ILE A 172 -1.39 18.96 -24.09
C ILE A 172 -0.05 19.57 -24.51
N PHE A 173 0.97 19.49 -23.66
CA PHE A 173 2.21 20.24 -23.82
C PHE A 173 3.34 19.47 -24.51
N ILE A 174 3.39 18.15 -24.36
CA ILE A 174 4.47 17.29 -24.89
C ILE A 174 3.90 15.97 -25.49
N PRO A 175 2.97 16.04 -26.45
CA PRO A 175 2.16 14.89 -26.89
C PRO A 175 2.94 13.71 -27.50
N GLY A 176 4.05 13.97 -28.19
CA GLY A 176 4.84 12.96 -28.88
C GLY A 176 5.97 12.33 -28.05
N TYR A 177 6.23 12.86 -26.85
CA TYR A 177 7.32 12.40 -25.99
C TYR A 177 6.81 11.30 -25.06
N ILE A 178 7.42 10.10 -25.12
CA ILE A 178 7.16 9.06 -24.13
C ILE A 178 7.85 9.48 -22.84
N VAL A 179 7.05 9.88 -21.86
CA VAL A 179 7.60 10.54 -20.69
C VAL A 179 8.24 9.51 -19.73
N PRO A 180 9.54 9.63 -19.40
CA PRO A 180 10.23 8.69 -18.51
C PRO A 180 9.78 8.71 -17.05
N ILE A 181 8.90 9.65 -16.68
CA ILE A 181 8.81 10.16 -15.32
C ILE A 181 7.48 9.84 -14.67
N VAL A 182 7.57 8.96 -13.68
CA VAL A 182 6.48 8.43 -12.87
C VAL A 182 6.49 9.04 -11.48
N GLY A 183 6.52 10.38 -11.46
CA GLY A 183 6.39 11.20 -10.26
C GLY A 183 5.12 12.03 -10.23
N SER A 184 4.36 12.12 -11.32
CA SER A 184 3.16 12.97 -11.42
C SER A 184 2.14 12.64 -10.33
N ALA A 185 1.85 11.35 -10.08
CA ALA A 185 0.92 10.92 -9.05
C ALA A 185 1.28 11.44 -7.63
N MET A 186 2.59 11.51 -7.31
CA MET A 186 3.09 12.09 -6.06
C MET A 186 2.77 13.59 -5.96
N PHE A 187 2.93 14.36 -7.04
CA PHE A 187 2.51 15.76 -7.04
C PHE A 187 0.99 15.91 -6.86
N GLY A 188 0.20 14.97 -7.38
CA GLY A 188 -1.22 14.87 -7.06
C GLY A 188 -1.48 14.71 -5.56
N LEU A 189 -0.70 13.89 -4.86
CA LEU A 189 -0.76 13.77 -3.40
C LEU A 189 -0.37 15.08 -2.70
N PHE A 190 0.66 15.79 -3.17
CA PHE A 190 1.04 17.09 -2.59
C PHE A 190 -0.05 18.15 -2.77
N GLY A 191 -0.65 18.24 -3.96
CA GLY A 191 -1.77 19.15 -4.23
C GLY A 191 -2.98 18.83 -3.35
N ALA A 192 -3.31 17.55 -3.19
CA ALA A 192 -4.37 17.11 -2.28
C ALA A 192 -4.06 17.46 -0.82
N PHE A 193 -2.85 17.18 -0.37
CA PHE A 193 -2.42 17.41 1.01
C PHE A 193 -2.46 18.90 1.37
N TYR A 194 -2.06 19.77 0.44
CA TYR A 194 -2.18 21.23 0.58
C TYR A 194 -3.62 21.66 0.88
N VAL A 195 -4.59 21.18 0.08
CA VAL A 195 -6.02 21.49 0.27
C VAL A 195 -6.54 20.96 1.60
N ILE A 196 -6.17 19.72 1.96
CA ILE A 196 -6.60 19.09 3.21
C ILE A 196 -6.10 19.90 4.41
N LEU A 197 -4.82 20.27 4.46
CA LEU A 197 -4.27 21.10 5.54
C LEU A 197 -4.96 22.46 5.62
N ARG A 198 -5.18 23.10 4.47
CA ARG A 198 -5.82 24.42 4.44
C ARG A 198 -7.28 24.38 4.89
N SER A 199 -8.01 23.33 4.53
CA SER A 199 -9.39 23.12 4.98
C SER A 199 -9.50 22.94 6.51
N ARG A 200 -8.40 22.51 7.16
CA ARG A 200 -8.27 22.37 8.62
C ARG A 200 -7.67 23.61 9.30
N GLY A 201 -7.46 24.71 8.57
CA GLY A 201 -6.85 25.93 9.10
C GLY A 201 -5.34 25.83 9.40
N GLN A 202 -4.67 24.74 8.99
CA GLN A 202 -3.24 24.56 9.21
C GLN A 202 -2.38 25.30 8.16
N GLN A 203 -1.14 25.59 8.54
CA GLN A 203 -0.16 26.19 7.63
C GLN A 203 0.34 25.14 6.63
N ALA A 204 0.16 25.42 5.35
CA ALA A 204 0.51 24.51 4.24
C ALA A 204 1.65 25.07 3.35
N ASN A 205 2.32 26.14 3.79
CA ASN A 205 3.35 26.83 3.01
C ASN A 205 4.53 25.92 2.69
N GLN A 206 4.88 25.01 3.60
CA GLN A 206 5.96 24.03 3.39
C GLN A 206 5.69 23.13 2.19
N ILE A 207 4.42 22.76 1.94
CA ILE A 207 4.04 21.94 0.79
C ILE A 207 4.19 22.72 -0.51
N LEU A 208 3.80 24.00 -0.52
CA LEU A 208 3.98 24.87 -1.68
C LEU A 208 5.46 25.05 -2.01
N VAL A 209 6.31 25.25 -1.00
CA VAL A 209 7.77 25.33 -1.18
C VAL A 209 8.30 24.01 -1.74
N LEU A 210 7.85 22.86 -1.23
CA LEU A 210 8.27 21.55 -1.72
C LEU A 210 7.86 21.33 -3.19
N ILE A 211 6.62 21.65 -3.56
CA ILE A 211 6.12 21.58 -4.94
C ILE A 211 6.94 22.49 -5.85
N ALA A 212 7.11 23.76 -5.45
CA ALA A 212 7.84 24.76 -6.24
C ALA A 212 9.31 24.35 -6.44
N LEU A 213 9.99 23.91 -5.37
CA LEU A 213 11.37 23.45 -5.45
C LEU A 213 11.53 22.28 -6.41
N ASN A 214 10.66 21.27 -6.34
CA ASN A 214 10.74 20.12 -7.24
C ASN A 214 10.41 20.51 -8.70
N ILE A 215 9.50 21.46 -8.93
CA ILE A 215 9.22 21.99 -10.26
C ILE A 215 10.44 22.74 -10.82
N VAL A 216 11.10 23.58 -10.02
CA VAL A 216 12.30 24.32 -10.43
C VAL A 216 13.45 23.36 -10.72
N ILE A 217 13.70 22.37 -9.86
CA ILE A 217 14.67 21.31 -10.11
C ILE A 217 14.33 20.58 -11.41
N GLY A 218 13.04 20.26 -11.61
CA GLY A 218 12.57 19.63 -12.82
C GLY A 218 12.85 20.47 -14.07
N LEU A 219 12.58 21.77 -14.01
CA LEU A 219 12.86 22.72 -15.10
C LEU A 219 14.36 22.76 -15.45
N VAL A 220 15.22 22.82 -14.44
CA VAL A 220 16.69 22.86 -14.62
C VAL A 220 17.24 21.56 -15.20
N LEU A 221 16.69 20.42 -14.79
CA LEU A 221 17.14 19.09 -15.23
C LEU A 221 16.45 18.60 -16.52
N GLY A 222 15.63 19.42 -17.18
CA GLY A 222 14.91 19.05 -18.39
C GLY A 222 13.80 18.01 -18.17
N SER A 223 13.32 17.88 -16.94
CA SER A 223 12.20 17.03 -16.55
C SER A 223 10.86 17.64 -17.01
N PRO A 224 9.84 16.83 -17.33
CA PRO A 224 8.47 17.21 -17.73
C PRO A 224 7.69 17.88 -16.58
N TRP A 225 8.10 19.07 -16.18
CA TRP A 225 7.51 19.84 -15.08
C TRP A 225 6.02 20.14 -15.28
N GLN A 226 5.53 20.16 -16.52
CA GLN A 226 4.11 20.36 -16.86
C GLN A 226 3.23 19.28 -16.23
N MET A 227 3.72 18.03 -16.18
CA MET A 227 2.99 16.92 -15.56
C MET A 227 2.84 17.10 -14.06
N TYR A 228 3.83 17.71 -13.40
CA TYR A 228 3.80 17.96 -11.96
C TYR A 228 2.70 18.96 -11.60
N ILE A 229 2.56 20.01 -12.42
CA ILE A 229 1.50 21.02 -12.24
C ILE A 229 0.13 20.40 -12.51
N GLY A 230 -0.05 19.70 -13.63
CA GLY A 230 -1.32 19.06 -13.97
C GLY A 230 -1.78 18.08 -12.88
N ALA A 231 -0.86 17.26 -12.37
CA ALA A 231 -1.17 16.33 -11.32
C ALA A 231 -1.51 17.02 -9.99
N ALA A 232 -0.72 18.02 -9.57
CA ALA A 232 -1.00 18.79 -8.35
C ALA A 232 -2.36 19.49 -8.42
N ALA A 233 -2.72 20.06 -9.57
CA ALA A 233 -4.01 20.73 -9.78
C ALA A 233 -5.18 19.75 -9.65
N ILE A 234 -5.13 18.59 -10.32
CA ILE A 234 -6.20 17.60 -10.25
C ILE A 234 -6.27 16.91 -8.87
N GLY A 235 -5.12 16.68 -8.23
CA GLY A 235 -5.05 16.18 -6.86
C GLY A 235 -5.71 17.15 -5.86
N ALA A 236 -5.41 18.45 -5.98
CA ALA A 236 -6.05 19.51 -5.20
C ALA A 236 -7.57 19.56 -5.44
N LEU A 237 -8.00 19.49 -6.70
CA LEU A 237 -9.41 19.45 -7.06
C LEU A 237 -10.13 18.22 -6.47
N SER A 238 -9.51 17.05 -6.52
CA SER A 238 -10.03 15.81 -5.93
C SER A 238 -10.19 15.95 -4.41
N ALA A 239 -9.20 16.53 -3.73
CA ALA A 239 -9.28 16.82 -2.31
C ALA A 239 -10.35 17.88 -1.97
N LEU A 240 -10.56 18.89 -2.82
CA LEU A 240 -11.63 19.87 -2.65
C LEU A 240 -13.01 19.21 -2.73
N ILE A 241 -13.21 18.28 -3.68
CA ILE A 241 -14.44 17.49 -3.76
C ILE A 241 -14.64 16.75 -2.43
N PHE A 242 -13.62 16.02 -1.96
CA PHE A 242 -13.75 15.21 -0.76
C PHE A 242 -13.96 15.98 0.53
N THR A 243 -13.31 17.13 0.68
CA THR A 243 -13.45 18.00 1.86
C THR A 243 -14.81 18.71 1.88
N ARG A 244 -15.35 19.08 0.71
CA ARG A 244 -16.67 19.74 0.62
C ARG A 244 -17.85 18.78 0.71
N THR A 245 -17.70 17.52 0.29
CA THR A 245 -18.78 16.53 0.28
C THR A 245 -18.68 15.50 1.41
N GLN A 246 -18.22 15.92 2.60
CA GLN A 246 -17.97 15.01 3.72
C GLN A 246 -19.24 14.46 4.39
N HIS A 247 -20.40 15.10 4.20
CA HIS A 247 -21.66 14.67 4.81
C HIS A 247 -22.23 13.42 4.14
N ARG A 248 -22.81 12.51 4.95
CA ARG A 248 -23.40 11.24 4.46
C ARG A 248 -24.47 11.45 3.36
N SER A 249 -25.23 12.54 3.42
CA SER A 249 -26.23 12.91 2.40
C SER A 249 -25.61 13.23 1.03
N GLN A 250 -24.33 13.60 1.00
CA GLN A 250 -23.62 14.02 -0.21
C GLN A 250 -22.75 12.90 -0.81
N LEU A 251 -22.82 11.67 -0.30
CA LEU A 251 -22.00 10.55 -0.81
C LEU A 251 -22.26 10.26 -2.30
N ASN A 252 -23.51 10.38 -2.75
CA ASN A 252 -23.84 10.17 -4.17
C ASN A 252 -23.28 11.31 -5.05
N ALA A 253 -23.36 12.55 -4.58
CA ALA A 253 -22.77 13.70 -5.25
C ALA A 253 -21.23 13.59 -5.29
N GLN A 254 -20.60 13.15 -4.19
CA GLN A 254 -19.17 12.87 -4.13
C GLN A 254 -18.76 11.86 -5.19
N ARG A 255 -19.43 10.70 -5.23
CA ARG A 255 -19.17 9.65 -6.22
C ARG A 255 -19.37 10.17 -7.64
N GLY A 256 -20.47 10.88 -7.90
CA GLY A 256 -20.77 11.47 -9.20
C GLY A 256 -19.69 12.45 -9.67
N LEU A 257 -19.25 13.36 -8.80
CA LEU A 257 -18.20 14.34 -9.12
C LEU A 257 -16.84 13.67 -9.35
N THR A 258 -16.47 12.68 -8.53
CA THR A 258 -15.19 11.97 -8.67
C THR A 258 -15.16 11.11 -9.94
N ILE A 259 -16.24 10.39 -10.23
CA ILE A 259 -16.37 9.60 -11.46
C ILE A 259 -16.43 10.53 -12.67
N GLY A 260 -17.23 11.60 -12.61
CA GLY A 260 -17.33 12.59 -13.67
C GLY A 260 -16.00 13.25 -13.98
N LEU A 261 -15.20 13.58 -12.96
CA LEU A 261 -13.84 14.10 -13.15
C LEU A 261 -12.94 13.07 -13.85
N GLY A 262 -12.94 11.81 -13.41
CA GLY A 262 -12.15 10.76 -14.05
C GLY A 262 -12.53 10.52 -15.51
N VAL A 263 -13.83 10.42 -15.79
CA VAL A 263 -14.36 10.28 -17.16
C VAL A 263 -13.97 11.48 -18.01
N ALA A 264 -14.13 12.70 -17.50
CA ALA A 264 -13.75 13.92 -18.22
C ALA A 264 -12.26 13.91 -18.58
N LEU A 265 -11.37 13.57 -17.63
CA LEU A 265 -9.94 13.49 -17.89
C LEU A 265 -9.61 12.48 -19.00
N ILE A 266 -10.17 11.26 -18.92
CA ILE A 266 -9.94 10.21 -19.91
C ILE A 266 -10.48 10.64 -21.29
N VAL A 267 -11.69 11.18 -21.34
CA VAL A 267 -12.30 11.65 -22.60
C VAL A 267 -11.46 12.77 -23.21
N ILE A 268 -10.98 13.74 -22.42
CA ILE A 268 -10.13 14.82 -22.94
C ILE A 268 -8.80 14.26 -23.45
N ILE A 269 -8.17 13.31 -22.75
CA ILE A 269 -6.93 12.65 -23.21
C ILE A 269 -7.15 11.93 -24.55
N LEU A 270 -8.26 11.18 -24.68
CA LEU A 270 -8.58 10.44 -25.90
C LEU A 270 -8.93 11.38 -27.07
N LEU A 271 -9.73 12.41 -26.83
CA LEU A 271 -10.01 13.45 -27.83
C LEU A 271 -8.72 14.14 -28.27
N ARG A 272 -7.84 14.46 -27.31
CA ARG A 272 -6.55 15.07 -27.64
C ARG A 272 -5.71 14.13 -28.51
N SER A 273 -5.62 12.85 -28.16
CA SER A 273 -4.95 11.83 -28.98
C SER A 273 -5.54 11.73 -30.40
N ALA A 274 -6.86 11.79 -30.52
CA ALA A 274 -7.55 11.77 -31.81
C ALA A 274 -7.23 13.01 -32.66
N THR A 275 -7.15 14.21 -32.06
CA THR A 275 -6.72 15.44 -32.79
C THR A 275 -5.27 15.36 -33.27
N LEU A 276 -4.39 14.72 -32.48
CA LEU A 276 -2.96 14.60 -32.80
C LEU A 276 -2.69 13.58 -33.92
N THR A 277 -3.56 12.59 -34.08
CA THR A 277 -3.45 11.54 -35.09
C THR A 277 -4.22 11.86 -36.38
N GLY A 278 -4.92 13.00 -36.44
CA GLY A 278 -5.74 13.38 -37.59
C GLY A 278 -7.03 12.55 -37.74
N ALA A 279 -7.45 11.83 -36.69
CA ALA A 279 -8.66 11.00 -36.72
C ALA A 279 -9.96 11.83 -36.62
N ILE A 280 -9.84 13.09 -36.18
CA ILE A 280 -10.89 14.11 -36.14
C ILE A 280 -10.30 15.38 -36.75
N GLY A 281 -10.30 15.42 -38.08
CA GLY A 281 -9.91 16.55 -38.91
C GLY A 281 -10.83 16.62 -40.11
#